data_AF-A0A7V3A3Z4-F1
#
_entry.id   AF-A0A7V3A3Z4-F1
#
_cell.length_a   1.000
_cell.length_b   1.000
_cell.length_c   1.000
_cell.angle_alpha   90.00
_cell.angle_beta   90.00
_cell.angle_gamma   90.00
#
_symmetry.space_group_name_H-M   'P 1'
#
loop_
_entity.id
_entity.type
_entity.pdbx_description
1 polymer ?
#
loop_
_entity_poly.entity_id
_entity_poly.type
_entity_poly.pdbx_seq_one_letter_code
_entity_poly.pdbx_strand_id
1 'polypeptide(L)'
;MPLKWIVKVFTVLNANRRPGEVAVGMALGFWMALQPGFTFFRFLLLVAAFLLKVHFPSALLALFLGSFVAPLLDPLLDLAGGWVLTIPFLRPLWVSLYAIPLVPWTRFNNTVVMGGLLVGLLLSVPVYVLVRGGIHLYRERWRDRIAELPPVKAFLKAPLVVWAAKLWKKISGLVEGV
;
A
#
# COMPACT_ATOMS: atom_id res chain seq x y z
N MET A 1 0.62 -13.89 -22.06
CA MET A 1 1.75 -13.58 -21.14
C MET A 1 1.41 -12.75 -19.89
N PRO A 2 0.45 -11.78 -19.86
CA PRO A 2 0.16 -11.00 -18.64
C PRO A 2 -0.65 -11.76 -17.57
N LEU A 3 -1.45 -12.76 -17.99
CA LEU A 3 -2.34 -13.49 -17.08
C LEU A 3 -1.57 -14.32 -16.05
N LYS A 4 -0.37 -14.83 -16.39
CA LYS A 4 0.50 -15.55 -15.43
C LYS A 4 0.97 -14.64 -14.28
N TRP A 5 1.22 -13.37 -14.54
CA TRP A 5 1.61 -12.38 -13.52
C TRP A 5 0.46 -12.06 -12.59
N ILE A 6 -0.72 -11.81 -13.14
CA ILE A 6 -1.94 -11.55 -12.37
C ILE A 6 -2.22 -12.74 -11.45
N VAL A 7 -2.17 -13.96 -11.98
CA VAL A 7 -2.40 -15.18 -11.19
C VAL A 7 -1.36 -15.37 -10.09
N LYS A 8 -0.08 -15.15 -10.38
CA LYS A 8 1.02 -15.22 -9.40
C LYS A 8 0.88 -14.18 -8.29
N VAL A 9 0.41 -12.97 -8.63
CA VAL A 9 0.06 -11.93 -7.66
C VAL A 9 -1.07 -12.42 -6.74
N PHE A 10 -2.13 -13.00 -7.30
CA PHE A 10 -3.25 -13.56 -6.51
C PHE A 10 -2.88 -14.81 -5.69
N THR A 11 -1.95 -15.66 -6.15
CA THR A 11 -1.49 -16.81 -5.36
C THR A 11 -0.52 -16.41 -4.25
N VAL A 12 0.35 -15.43 -4.49
CA VAL A 12 1.19 -14.82 -3.44
C VAL A 12 0.33 -14.12 -2.39
N LEU A 13 -0.75 -13.45 -2.82
CA LEU A 13 -1.76 -12.83 -1.95
C LEU A 13 -2.42 -13.81 -0.98
N ASN A 14 -2.58 -15.07 -1.38
CA ASN A 14 -3.33 -16.10 -0.63
C ASN A 14 -2.43 -17.11 0.11
N ALA A 15 -1.10 -17.00 -0.03
CA ALA A 15 -0.18 -17.75 0.80
C ALA A 15 -0.37 -17.32 2.27
N ASN A 16 -0.14 -18.22 3.23
CA ASN A 16 -0.35 -17.98 4.65
C ASN A 16 0.70 -16.97 5.20
N ARG A 17 0.55 -15.69 4.85
CA ARG A 17 1.52 -14.63 5.14
C ARG A 17 1.36 -14.13 6.57
N ARG A 18 2.45 -13.62 7.15
CA ARG A 18 2.43 -13.08 8.50
C ARG A 18 1.54 -11.82 8.51
N PRO A 19 0.57 -11.68 9.45
CA PRO A 19 -0.31 -10.51 9.50
C PRO A 19 0.45 -9.17 9.54
N GLY A 20 1.62 -9.17 10.20
CA GLY A 20 2.51 -8.00 10.24
C GLY A 20 3.03 -7.58 8.86
N GLU A 21 3.45 -8.52 8.00
CA GLU A 21 3.98 -8.20 6.67
C GLU A 21 2.89 -7.60 5.76
N VAL A 22 1.65 -8.11 5.90
CA VAL A 22 0.48 -7.58 5.19
C VAL A 22 0.13 -6.18 5.68
N ALA A 23 0.15 -5.97 7.00
CA ALA A 23 -0.14 -4.69 7.63
C ALA A 23 0.89 -3.60 7.29
N VAL A 24 2.19 -3.91 7.33
CA VAL A 24 3.23 -2.95 6.88
C VAL A 24 3.05 -2.64 5.39
N GLY A 25 2.77 -3.66 4.58
CA GLY A 25 2.46 -3.47 3.17
C GLY A 25 1.30 -2.48 2.98
N MET A 26 0.17 -2.71 3.65
CA MET A 26 -0.98 -1.81 3.55
C MET A 26 -0.69 -0.39 4.07
N ALA A 27 0.04 -0.25 5.17
CA ALA A 27 0.41 1.05 5.72
C ALA A 27 1.29 1.85 4.75
N LEU A 28 2.32 1.23 4.16
CA LEU A 28 3.17 1.86 3.15
C LEU A 28 2.40 2.17 1.87
N GLY A 29 1.55 1.25 1.42
CA GLY A 29 0.68 1.45 0.27
C GLY A 29 -0.26 2.64 0.43
N PHE A 30 -0.89 2.75 1.60
CA PHE A 30 -1.74 3.88 1.94
C PHE A 30 -0.95 5.19 2.00
N TRP A 31 0.22 5.21 2.65
CA TRP A 31 1.07 6.41 2.70
C TRP A 31 1.52 6.84 1.29
N MET A 32 1.89 5.89 0.43
CA MET A 32 2.18 6.17 -0.98
C MET A 32 0.99 6.76 -1.75
N ALA A 33 -0.25 6.42 -1.37
CA ALA A 33 -1.45 6.94 -2.02
C ALA A 33 -1.74 8.41 -1.66
N LEU A 34 -1.38 8.82 -0.44
CA LEU A 34 -1.51 10.21 0.02
C LEU A 34 -0.51 11.16 -0.66
N GLN A 35 0.45 10.64 -1.44
CA GLN A 35 1.42 11.44 -2.18
C GLN A 35 0.87 11.76 -3.58
N PRO A 36 0.54 13.03 -3.89
CA PRO A 36 -0.04 13.38 -5.19
C PRO A 36 1.00 13.28 -6.31
N GLY A 37 0.63 12.63 -7.40
CA GLY A 37 1.46 12.49 -8.60
C GLY A 37 2.72 11.65 -8.39
N PHE A 38 3.77 11.98 -9.15
CA PHE A 38 5.10 11.37 -9.04
C PHE A 38 6.03 12.31 -8.26
N THR A 39 6.24 11.99 -6.99
CA THR A 39 7.22 12.67 -6.12
C THR A 39 8.37 11.72 -5.79
N PHE A 40 9.56 12.28 -5.57
CA PHE A 40 10.70 11.48 -5.10
C PHE A 40 10.40 10.79 -3.76
N PHE A 41 9.56 11.39 -2.91
CA PHE A 41 9.08 10.76 -1.69
C PHE A 41 8.26 9.49 -1.94
N ARG A 42 7.33 9.53 -2.90
CA ARG A 42 6.55 8.34 -3.29
C ARG A 42 7.46 7.23 -3.81
N PHE A 43 8.52 7.59 -4.54
CA PHE A 43 9.54 6.64 -4.96
C PHE A 43 10.34 6.08 -3.76
N LEU A 44 10.72 6.92 -2.80
CA LEU A 44 11.44 6.49 -1.60
C LEU A 44 10.61 5.51 -0.75
N LEU A 45 9.29 5.76 -0.62
CA LEU A 45 8.36 4.84 0.03
C LEU A 45 8.26 3.50 -0.71
N LEU A 46 8.27 3.52 -2.06
CA LEU A 46 8.32 2.30 -2.86
C LEU A 46 9.63 1.54 -2.63
N VAL A 47 10.77 2.21 -2.63
CA VAL A 47 12.07 1.61 -2.30
C VAL A 47 12.05 1.02 -0.88
N ALA A 48 11.50 1.74 0.10
CA ALA A 48 11.33 1.22 1.46
C ALA A 48 10.48 -0.06 1.48
N ALA A 49 9.44 -0.15 0.65
CA ALA A 49 8.66 -1.38 0.50
C ALA A 49 9.50 -2.55 -0.06
N PHE A 50 10.51 -2.30 -0.91
CA PHE A 50 11.42 -3.35 -1.38
C PHE A 50 12.46 -3.77 -0.35
N LEU A 51 12.91 -2.85 0.50
CA LEU A 51 13.90 -3.12 1.54
C LEU A 51 13.30 -3.79 2.78
N LEU A 52 12.03 -3.52 3.07
CA LEU A 52 11.32 -4.08 4.21
C LEU A 52 10.68 -5.43 3.85
N LYS A 53 10.56 -6.32 4.85
CA LYS A 53 9.78 -7.56 4.71
C LYS A 53 8.29 -7.24 4.69
N VAL A 54 7.79 -6.86 3.53
CA VAL A 54 6.39 -6.50 3.31
C VAL A 54 5.74 -7.42 2.30
N HIS A 55 4.42 -7.56 2.43
CA HIS A 55 3.64 -8.23 1.42
C HIS A 55 3.28 -7.26 0.30
N PHE A 56 4.10 -7.23 -0.75
CA PHE A 56 3.94 -6.33 -1.90
C PHE A 56 2.52 -6.17 -2.43
N PRO A 57 1.75 -7.25 -2.66
CA PRO A 57 0.45 -7.04 -3.25
C PRO A 57 -0.60 -6.47 -2.28
N SER A 58 -0.39 -6.53 -0.95
CA SER A 58 -1.23 -5.72 -0.04
C SER A 58 -0.83 -4.23 -0.05
N ALA A 59 0.44 -3.91 -0.32
CA ALA A 59 0.85 -2.53 -0.56
C ALA A 59 0.23 -1.96 -1.84
N LEU A 60 0.24 -2.72 -2.94
CA LEU A 60 -0.43 -2.32 -4.18
C LEU A 60 -1.94 -2.17 -4.00
N LEU A 61 -2.57 -3.08 -3.24
CA LEU A 61 -4.00 -2.97 -2.92
C LEU A 61 -4.30 -1.70 -2.13
N ALA A 62 -3.52 -1.41 -1.09
CA ALA A 62 -3.72 -0.19 -0.30
C ALA A 62 -3.40 1.07 -1.10
N LEU A 63 -2.43 1.03 -2.02
CA LEU A 63 -2.16 2.13 -2.94
C LEU A 63 -3.34 2.40 -3.87
N PHE A 64 -3.92 1.34 -4.42
CA PHE A 64 -5.09 1.41 -5.29
C PHE A 64 -6.32 1.92 -4.54
N LEU A 65 -6.68 1.31 -3.41
CA LEU A 65 -7.81 1.76 -2.59
C LEU A 65 -7.59 3.17 -2.07
N GLY A 66 -6.38 3.47 -1.61
CA GLY A 66 -5.97 4.78 -1.15
C GLY A 66 -6.08 5.86 -2.22
N SER A 67 -5.94 5.54 -3.51
CA SER A 67 -6.09 6.56 -4.57
C SER A 67 -7.51 7.11 -4.71
N PHE A 68 -8.53 6.39 -4.22
CA PHE A 68 -9.90 6.91 -4.13
C PHE A 68 -10.11 7.74 -2.87
N VAL A 69 -9.37 7.43 -1.80
CA VAL A 69 -9.47 8.11 -0.50
C VAL A 69 -8.63 9.39 -0.47
N ALA A 70 -7.46 9.40 -1.11
CA ALA A 70 -6.52 10.51 -1.07
C ALA A 70 -7.13 11.85 -1.51
N PRO A 71 -7.87 11.95 -2.63
CA PRO A 71 -8.48 13.21 -3.05
C PRO A 71 -9.49 13.77 -2.04
N LEU A 72 -10.13 12.91 -1.24
CA LEU A 72 -11.05 13.33 -0.17
C LEU A 72 -10.28 13.92 1.02
N LEU A 73 -9.03 13.49 1.21
CA LEU A 73 -8.14 13.99 2.26
C LEU A 73 -7.32 15.20 1.82
N ASP A 74 -7.24 15.52 0.52
CA ASP A 74 -6.43 16.62 -0.02
C ASP A 74 -6.62 17.96 0.73
N PRO A 75 -7.83 18.43 1.10
CA PRO A 75 -7.99 19.67 1.87
C PRO A 75 -7.33 19.60 3.26
N LEU A 76 -7.36 18.43 3.90
CA LEU A 76 -6.72 18.20 5.19
C LEU A 76 -5.19 18.14 5.04
N LEU A 77 -4.71 17.52 3.97
CA LEU A 77 -3.27 17.48 3.66
C LEU A 77 -2.75 18.89 3.35
N ASP A 78 -3.46 19.66 2.54
CA ASP A 78 -3.12 21.05 2.21
C ASP A 78 -3.01 21.91 3.47
N LEU A 79 -4.00 21.81 4.36
CA LEU A 79 -4.01 22.53 5.63
C LEU A 79 -2.83 22.13 6.53
N ALA A 80 -2.58 20.82 6.69
CA ALA A 80 -1.49 20.33 7.52
C ALA A 80 -0.11 20.74 6.98
N GLY A 81 0.11 20.60 5.67
CA GLY A 81 1.37 20.97 5.05
C GLY A 81 1.58 22.48 4.97
N GLY A 82 0.54 23.24 4.67
CA GLY A 82 0.55 24.70 4.69
C GLY A 82 0.89 25.25 6.07
N TRP A 83 0.31 24.67 7.12
CA TRP A 83 0.66 25.02 8.50
C TRP A 83 2.16 24.80 8.78
N VAL A 84 2.71 23.61 8.48
CA VAL A 84 4.12 23.31 8.76
C VAL A 84 5.09 24.15 7.92
N LEU A 85 4.78 24.40 6.65
CA LEU A 85 5.63 25.19 5.75
C LEU A 85 5.67 26.68 6.11
N THR A 86 4.67 27.18 6.84
CA THR A 86 4.56 28.60 7.21
C THR A 86 5.06 28.92 8.64
N ILE A 87 5.44 27.92 9.44
CA ILE A 87 6.01 28.13 10.78
C ILE A 87 7.29 28.98 10.67
N PRO A 88 7.36 30.18 11.27
CA PRO A 88 8.49 31.10 11.09
C PRO A 88 9.84 30.50 11.52
N PHE A 89 9.86 29.73 12.61
CA PHE A 89 11.06 29.07 13.11
C PHE A 89 11.61 27.98 12.18
N LEU A 90 10.77 27.36 11.34
CA LEU A 90 11.20 26.34 10.37
C LEU A 90 11.66 26.95 9.04
N ARG A 91 11.48 28.25 8.82
CA ARG A 91 11.86 28.93 7.58
C ARG A 91 13.35 28.72 7.21
N PRO A 92 14.32 28.83 8.14
CA PRO A 92 15.73 28.59 7.81
C PRO A 92 15.98 27.15 7.34
N LEU A 93 15.29 26.17 7.93
CA LEU A 93 15.35 24.76 7.52
C LEU A 93 14.86 24.61 6.08
N TRP A 94 13.68 25.15 5.76
CA TRP A 94 13.13 25.06 4.40
C TRP A 94 14.00 25.73 3.35
N VAL A 95 14.59 26.88 3.67
CA VAL A 95 15.54 27.59 2.78
C VAL A 95 16.79 26.74 2.55
N SER A 96 17.36 26.15 3.60
CA SER A 96 18.55 25.29 3.48
C SER A 96 18.28 24.04 2.64
N LEU A 97 17.10 23.43 2.81
CA LEU A 97 16.67 22.27 2.03
C LEU A 97 16.44 22.63 0.56
N TYR A 98 15.88 23.80 0.28
CA TYR A 98 15.65 24.27 -1.09
C TYR A 98 16.96 24.52 -1.85
N ALA A 99 18.05 24.86 -1.16
CA ALA A 99 19.36 25.07 -1.76
C ALA A 99 20.06 23.76 -2.22
N ILE A 100 19.59 22.60 -1.77
CA ILE A 100 20.16 21.29 -2.13
C ILE A 100 19.59 20.85 -3.50
N PRO A 101 20.41 20.60 -4.55
CA PRO A 101 19.92 20.36 -5.91
C PRO A 101 18.89 19.24 -6.08
N LEU A 102 18.96 18.19 -5.27
CA LEU A 102 18.07 17.03 -5.36
C LEU A 102 16.75 17.20 -4.59
N VAL A 103 16.74 18.07 -3.56
CA VAL A 103 15.61 18.16 -2.63
C VAL A 103 14.37 18.81 -3.28
N PRO A 104 14.45 19.79 -4.18
CA PRO A 104 13.28 20.30 -4.91
C PRO A 104 12.49 19.23 -5.68
N TRP A 105 13.14 18.13 -6.11
CA TRP A 105 12.47 17.02 -6.81
C TRP A 105 11.52 16.24 -5.92
N THR A 106 11.67 16.38 -4.61
CA THR A 106 10.73 15.84 -3.63
C THR A 106 9.39 16.58 -3.62
N ARG A 107 9.35 17.81 -4.14
CA ARG A 107 8.21 18.73 -4.08
C ARG A 107 7.74 19.02 -2.65
N PHE A 108 8.65 19.01 -1.67
CA PHE A 108 8.33 19.27 -0.26
C PHE A 108 7.68 20.65 -0.03
N ASN A 109 7.90 21.61 -0.93
CA ASN A 109 7.28 22.95 -0.91
C ASN A 109 5.81 22.95 -1.37
N ASN A 110 5.30 21.83 -1.87
CA ASN A 110 3.87 21.65 -2.11
C ASN A 110 3.20 21.24 -0.79
N THR A 111 2.19 22.00 -0.40
CA THR A 111 1.41 21.82 0.84
C THR A 111 0.75 20.45 0.93
N VAL A 112 0.12 19.96 -0.14
CA VAL A 112 -0.47 18.62 -0.17
C VAL A 112 0.59 17.52 -0.05
N VAL A 113 1.75 17.66 -0.70
CA VAL A 113 2.87 16.71 -0.56
C VAL A 113 3.38 16.68 0.88
N MET A 114 3.67 17.85 1.47
CA MET A 114 4.14 17.95 2.85
C MET A 114 3.11 17.41 3.85
N GLY A 115 1.83 17.74 3.65
CA GLY A 115 0.73 17.20 4.44
C GLY A 115 0.65 15.69 4.32
N GLY A 116 0.72 15.15 3.10
CA GLY A 116 0.73 13.71 2.86
C GLY A 116 1.93 13.00 3.50
N LEU A 117 3.08 13.68 3.64
CA LEU A 117 4.23 13.13 4.35
C LEU A 117 3.96 13.01 5.85
N LEU A 118 3.50 14.10 6.47
CA LEU A 118 3.29 14.18 7.90
C LEU A 118 2.08 13.36 8.34
N VAL A 119 0.94 13.58 7.70
CA VAL A 119 -0.31 12.86 7.94
C VAL A 119 -0.15 11.40 7.57
N GLY A 120 0.53 11.08 6.47
CA GLY A 120 0.79 9.70 6.09
C GLY A 120 1.70 8.96 7.07
N LEU A 121 2.76 9.61 7.57
CA LEU A 121 3.60 9.06 8.64
C LEU A 121 2.75 8.77 9.89
N LEU A 122 1.96 9.75 10.32
CA LEU A 122 1.09 9.63 11.49
C LEU A 122 0.03 8.53 11.33
N LEU A 123 -0.65 8.49 10.18
CA LEU A 123 -1.70 7.52 9.89
C LEU A 123 -1.17 6.12 9.53
N SER A 124 0.09 5.97 9.16
CA SER A 124 0.69 4.66 8.88
C SER A 124 0.63 3.72 10.09
N VAL A 125 0.78 4.25 11.31
CA VAL A 125 0.70 3.50 12.57
C VAL A 125 -0.71 2.96 12.84
N PRO A 126 -1.78 3.78 12.88
CA PRO A 126 -3.13 3.27 13.07
C PRO A 126 -3.56 2.35 11.93
N VAL A 127 -3.18 2.63 10.67
CA VAL A 127 -3.44 1.70 9.55
C VAL A 127 -2.79 0.35 9.79
N TYR A 128 -1.52 0.32 10.22
CA TYR A 128 -0.83 -0.93 10.57
C TYR A 128 -1.58 -1.69 11.68
N VAL A 129 -1.95 -1.02 12.78
CA VAL A 129 -2.62 -1.66 13.92
C VAL A 129 -4.00 -2.20 13.51
N LEU A 130 -4.80 -1.40 12.80
CA LEU A 130 -6.13 -1.77 12.35
C LEU A 130 -6.09 -2.95 11.36
N VAL A 131 -5.17 -2.93 10.39
CA VAL A 131 -5.03 -4.02 9.42
C VAL A 131 -4.54 -5.28 10.11
N ARG A 132 -3.54 -5.19 10.99
CA ARG A 132 -3.00 -6.36 11.70
C ARG A 132 -4.08 -7.00 12.59
N GLY A 133 -4.82 -6.19 13.34
CA GLY A 133 -5.95 -6.65 14.15
C GLY A 133 -7.07 -7.24 13.29
N GLY A 134 -7.45 -6.54 12.21
CA GLY A 134 -8.47 -7.00 11.26
C GLY A 134 -8.13 -8.36 10.63
N ILE A 135 -6.87 -8.60 10.27
CA ILE A 135 -6.43 -9.91 9.76
C ILE A 135 -6.54 -11.00 10.82
N HIS A 136 -6.18 -10.69 12.07
CA HIS A 136 -6.27 -11.64 13.18
C HIS A 136 -7.73 -12.03 13.44
N LEU A 137 -8.61 -11.04 13.60
CA LEU A 137 -10.05 -11.26 13.72
C LEU A 137 -10.63 -12.01 12.52
N TYR A 138 -10.21 -11.65 11.31
CA TYR A 138 -10.66 -12.33 10.09
C TYR A 138 -10.31 -13.82 10.13
N ARG A 139 -9.06 -14.15 10.46
CA ARG A 139 -8.58 -15.54 10.47
C ARG A 139 -9.24 -16.41 11.54
N GLU A 140 -9.54 -15.83 12.70
CA GLU A 140 -10.08 -16.58 13.83
C GLU A 140 -11.61 -16.71 13.80
N ARG A 141 -12.31 -15.67 13.34
CA ARG A 141 -13.76 -15.55 13.56
C ARG A 141 -14.59 -15.46 12.29
N TRP A 142 -14.02 -14.92 11.21
CA TRP A 142 -14.79 -14.59 10.01
C TRP A 142 -14.43 -15.44 8.79
N ARG A 143 -13.30 -16.15 8.81
CA ARG A 143 -12.82 -16.93 7.67
C ARG A 143 -13.88 -17.89 7.15
N ASP A 144 -14.48 -18.66 8.06
CA ASP A 144 -15.46 -19.69 7.69
C ASP A 144 -16.79 -19.05 7.24
N ARG A 145 -17.23 -18.00 7.95
CA ARG A 145 -18.45 -17.26 7.59
C ARG A 145 -18.35 -16.55 6.24
N ILE A 146 -17.20 -15.96 5.93
CA ILE A 146 -16.98 -15.25 4.66
C ILE A 146 -16.79 -16.24 3.52
N ALA A 147 -16.16 -17.38 3.76
CA ALA A 147 -16.05 -18.45 2.77
C ALA A 147 -17.43 -19.02 2.35
N GLU A 148 -18.42 -18.93 3.25
CA GLU A 148 -19.77 -19.39 2.98
C GLU A 148 -20.64 -18.42 2.16
N LEU A 149 -20.23 -17.14 2.04
CA LEU A 149 -21.01 -16.10 1.37
C LEU A 149 -21.21 -16.42 -0.14
N PRO A 150 -22.43 -16.22 -0.67
CA PRO A 150 -22.74 -16.46 -2.09
C PRO A 150 -21.79 -15.74 -3.08
N PRO A 151 -21.47 -14.43 -2.94
CA PRO A 151 -20.56 -13.75 -3.86
C PRO A 151 -19.13 -14.30 -3.78
N VAL A 152 -18.69 -14.78 -2.61
CA VAL A 152 -17.36 -15.36 -2.43
C VAL A 152 -17.27 -16.73 -3.10
N LYS A 153 -18.30 -17.58 -2.96
CA LYS A 153 -18.39 -18.86 -3.68
C LYS A 153 -18.48 -18.65 -5.20
N ALA A 154 -19.23 -17.64 -5.66
CA ALA A 154 -19.33 -17.30 -7.07
C ALA A 154 -17.98 -16.82 -7.65
N PHE A 155 -17.26 -15.98 -6.90
CA PHE A 155 -15.93 -15.52 -7.31
C PHE A 155 -14.91 -16.66 -7.37
N LEU A 156 -14.91 -17.57 -6.39
CA LEU A 156 -14.00 -18.74 -6.39
C LEU A 156 -14.31 -19.72 -7.53
N LYS A 157 -15.59 -19.85 -7.91
CA LYS A 157 -16.03 -20.67 -9.04
C LYS A 157 -15.91 -19.96 -10.39
N ALA A 158 -15.54 -18.68 -10.41
CA ALA A 158 -15.42 -17.93 -11.65
C ALA A 158 -14.35 -18.58 -12.55
N PRO A 159 -14.62 -18.74 -13.86
CA PRO A 159 -13.76 -19.50 -14.76
C PRO A 159 -12.33 -18.93 -14.84
N LEU A 160 -12.17 -17.62 -14.66
CA LEU A 160 -10.86 -16.95 -14.59
C LEU A 160 -10.03 -17.40 -13.37
N VAL A 161 -10.66 -17.55 -12.21
CA VAL A 161 -10.00 -17.95 -10.95
C VAL A 161 -9.65 -19.44 -10.97
N VAL A 162 -10.52 -20.28 -11.54
CA VAL A 162 -10.26 -21.72 -11.70
C VAL A 162 -9.17 -21.97 -12.74
N TRP A 163 -9.17 -21.26 -13.86
CA TRP A 163 -8.13 -21.33 -14.88
C TRP A 163 -6.76 -20.90 -14.33
N ALA A 164 -6.75 -19.83 -13.54
CA ALA A 164 -5.60 -19.36 -12.79
C ALA A 164 -5.03 -20.44 -11.85
N ALA A 165 -5.89 -21.05 -11.03
CA ALA A 165 -5.48 -22.10 -10.11
C ALA A 165 -4.95 -23.35 -10.84
N LYS A 166 -5.56 -23.77 -11.95
CA LYS A 166 -5.10 -24.89 -12.77
C LYS A 166 -3.72 -24.63 -13.39
N LEU A 167 -3.49 -23.42 -13.90
CA LEU A 167 -2.18 -23.04 -14.42
C LEU A 167 -1.11 -23.02 -13.34
N TRP A 168 -1.46 -22.56 -12.13
CA TRP A 168 -0.53 -22.59 -11.00
C TRP A 168 -0.13 -24.02 -10.66
N LYS A 169 -1.09 -24.93 -10.53
CA LYS A 169 -0.84 -26.36 -10.23
C LYS A 169 0.01 -27.04 -11.31
N LYS A 170 -0.21 -26.68 -12.58
CA LYS A 170 0.61 -27.18 -13.70
C LYS A 170 2.03 -26.64 -13.67
N ILE A 171 2.23 -25.39 -13.26
CA ILE A 171 3.56 -24.78 -13.17
C ILE A 171 4.32 -25.29 -11.94
N SER A 172 3.67 -25.43 -10.78
CA SER A 172 4.31 -25.97 -9.57
C SER A 172 4.69 -27.44 -9.72
N GLY A 173 3.83 -28.26 -10.34
CA GLY A 173 4.14 -29.66 -10.62
C GLY A 173 5.25 -29.88 -11.65
N LEU A 174 5.57 -28.87 -12.47
CA LEU A 174 6.74 -28.89 -13.36
C LEU A 174 8.04 -28.46 -12.67
N VAL A 175 7.94 -27.78 -11.52
CA VAL A 175 9.08 -27.32 -10.71
C VAL A 175 9.46 -28.33 -9.63
N GLU A 176 8.51 -29.14 -9.15
CA GLU A 176 8.75 -30.24 -8.19
C GLU A 176 9.20 -31.55 -8.87
N GLY A 177 9.15 -31.61 -10.22
CA GLY A 177 9.55 -32.78 -11.02
C GLY A 177 10.95 -32.69 -11.65
N VAL A 178 11.79 -31.76 -11.19
CA VAL A 178 13.22 -31.61 -11.56
C VAL A 178 14.06 -31.66 -10.30
#